data_AF-A0A856MD08-F1
#
_entry.id   AF-A0A856MD08-F1
#
_cell.length_a   1.000
_cell.length_b   1.000
_cell.length_c   1.000
_cell.angle_alpha   90.00
_cell.angle_beta   90.00
_cell.angle_gamma   90.00
#
_symmetry.space_group_name_H-M   'P 1'
#
loop_
_entity.id
_entity.type
_entity.pdbx_description
1 polymer ?
#
loop_
_entity_poly.entity_id
_entity_poly.type
_entity_poly.pdbx_seq_one_letter_code
_entity_poly.pdbx_strand_id
1 'polypeptide(L)'
;MSLQLKIDYPETLPDALQQTRKQFEQEAKMAMAVKLFEMKRISSGVAAQLAGVDRVSFLLNLHRYGVPMIDLTEEELLSDLENA
;
A
#
# COMPACT_ATOMS: atom_id res chain seq x y z
N MET A 1 0.99 -6.99 -21.06
CA MET A 1 -0.47 -6.77 -21.22
C MET A 1 -1.03 -6.32 -19.88
N SER A 2 -1.95 -5.35 -19.86
CA SER A 2 -2.60 -4.86 -18.63
C SER A 2 -4.08 -5.25 -18.62
N LEU A 3 -4.62 -5.49 -17.43
CA LEU A 3 -6.05 -5.74 -17.20
C LEU A 3 -6.68 -4.53 -16.49
N GLN A 4 -7.98 -4.32 -16.69
CA GLN A 4 -8.73 -3.22 -16.07
C GLN A 4 -9.77 -3.77 -15.09
N LEU A 5 -9.82 -3.17 -13.90
CA LEU A 5 -10.89 -3.36 -12.93
C LEU A 5 -11.78 -2.10 -12.94
N LYS A 6 -13.10 -2.26 -13.06
CA LYS A 6 -14.08 -1.17 -12.93
C LYS A 6 -14.81 -1.34 -11.60
N ILE A 7 -14.87 -0.27 -10.82
CA ILE A 7 -15.54 -0.22 -9.51
C ILE A 7 -16.46 0.99 -9.56
N ASP A 8 -17.75 0.76 -9.38
CA ASP A 8 -18.72 1.84 -9.22
C ASP A 8 -18.67 2.33 -7.77
N TYR A 9 -18.59 3.65 -7.59
CA TYR A 9 -18.62 4.30 -6.29
C TYR A 9 -19.44 5.59 -6.37
N PRO A 10 -20.03 6.07 -5.25
CA PRO A 10 -20.80 7.31 -5.24
C PRO A 10 -19.98 8.49 -5.76
N GLU A 11 -20.58 9.34 -6.60
CA GLU A 11 -19.90 10.53 -7.13
C GLU A 11 -19.42 11.48 -6.03
N THR A 12 -20.07 11.44 -4.87
CA THR A 12 -19.77 12.23 -3.67
C THR A 12 -18.62 11.67 -2.84
N LEU A 13 -18.13 10.46 -3.12
CA LEU A 13 -17.07 9.85 -2.31
C LEU A 13 -15.73 10.61 -2.38
N PRO A 14 -15.22 11.01 -3.56
CA PRO A 14 -14.03 11.87 -3.62
C PRO A 14 -14.22 13.18 -2.84
N ASP A 15 -15.39 13.81 -2.95
CA ASP A 15 -15.70 15.06 -2.24
C ASP A 15 -15.73 14.87 -0.71
N ALA A 16 -16.31 13.78 -0.24
CA ALA A 16 -16.33 13.41 1.18
C ALA A 16 -14.91 13.19 1.74
N LEU A 17 -13.96 12.78 0.88
CA LEU A 17 -12.55 12.62 1.20
C LEU A 17 -11.72 13.89 0.94
N GLN A 18 -12.34 14.97 0.46
CA GLN A 18 -11.67 16.21 0.06
C GLN A 18 -10.60 15.98 -1.03
N GLN A 19 -10.91 15.10 -1.97
CA GLN A 19 -10.02 14.68 -3.04
C GLN A 19 -10.65 14.90 -4.41
N THR A 20 -9.81 15.21 -5.39
CA THR A 20 -10.20 15.04 -6.78
C THR A 20 -10.42 13.56 -7.08
N ARG A 21 -11.27 13.26 -8.07
CA ARG A 21 -11.47 11.90 -8.59
C ARG A 21 -10.14 11.17 -8.85
N LYS A 22 -9.17 11.85 -9.46
CA LYS A 22 -7.85 11.27 -9.80
C LYS A 22 -7.05 10.89 -8.55
N GLN A 23 -7.08 11.74 -7.51
CA GLN A 23 -6.42 11.46 -6.24
C GLN A 23 -7.05 10.24 -5.56
N PHE A 24 -8.38 10.20 -5.51
CA PHE A 24 -9.12 9.05 -4.96
C PHE A 24 -8.79 7.75 -5.69
N GLU A 25 -8.87 7.72 -7.02
CA GLU A 25 -8.57 6.50 -7.80
C GLU A 25 -7.12 6.02 -7.59
N GLN A 26 -6.17 6.95 -7.45
CA GLN A 26 -4.78 6.61 -7.16
C GLN A 26 -4.60 6.09 -5.73
N GLU A 27 -5.29 6.71 -4.75
CA GLU A 27 -5.29 6.26 -3.36
C GLU A 27 -5.92 4.87 -3.22
N ALA A 28 -7.05 4.61 -3.89
CA ALA A 28 -7.73 3.31 -3.88
C ALA A 28 -6.83 2.20 -4.44
N LYS A 29 -6.11 2.49 -5.54
CA LYS A 29 -5.15 1.56 -6.14
C LYS A 29 -3.98 1.26 -5.19
N MET A 30 -3.45 2.29 -4.54
CA MET A 30 -2.39 2.12 -3.54
C MET A 30 -2.89 1.33 -2.32
N ALA A 31 -4.06 1.66 -1.77
CA ALA A 31 -4.66 0.96 -0.64
C ALA A 31 -4.87 -0.53 -0.93
N MET A 32 -5.34 -0.87 -2.14
CA MET A 32 -5.47 -2.27 -2.57
C MET A 32 -4.12 -2.99 -2.63
N ALA A 33 -3.10 -2.36 -3.20
CA ALA A 33 -1.75 -2.93 -3.26
C ALA A 33 -1.15 -3.13 -1.86
N VAL A 34 -1.29 -2.14 -0.99
CA VAL A 34 -0.85 -2.20 0.41
C VAL A 34 -1.55 -3.33 1.13
N LYS A 35 -2.88 -3.46 1.02
CA LYS A 35 -3.62 -4.50 1.74
C LYS A 35 -3.22 -5.91 1.31
N LEU A 36 -3.03 -6.12 0.00
CA LEU A 36 -2.58 -7.42 -0.51
C LEU A 36 -1.15 -7.76 -0.08
N PHE A 37 -0.27 -6.76 0.01
CA PHE A 37 1.10 -6.91 0.52
C PHE A 37 1.11 -7.23 2.02
N GLU A 38 0.37 -6.45 2.83
CA GLU A 38 0.22 -6.65 4.27
C GLU A 38 -0.29 -8.06 4.60
N MET A 39 -1.24 -8.57 3.81
CA MET A 39 -1.75 -9.94 3.92
C MET A 39 -0.75 -11.02 3.43
N LYS A 40 0.49 -10.66 3.07
CA LYS A 40 1.54 -11.54 2.52
C LYS A 40 1.09 -12.31 1.26
N ARG A 41 0.10 -11.80 0.52
CA ARG A 41 -0.47 -12.45 -0.69
C ARG A 41 0.30 -12.11 -1.97
N ILE A 42 0.95 -10.96 -1.99
CA ILE A 42 1.78 -10.50 -3.11
C ILE A 42 3.09 -9.92 -2.59
N SER A 43 4.15 -10.01 -3.40
CA SER A 43 5.43 -9.38 -3.06
C SER A 43 5.36 -7.86 -3.22
N SER A 44 6.32 -7.14 -2.62
CA SER A 44 6.45 -5.68 -2.78
C SER A 44 6.61 -5.25 -4.25
N GLY A 45 7.19 -6.11 -5.10
CA GLY A 45 7.36 -5.81 -6.53
C GLY A 45 6.03 -5.86 -7.29
N VAL A 46 5.20 -6.88 -7.02
CA VAL A 46 3.86 -6.99 -7.61
C VAL A 46 2.95 -5.88 -7.07
N ALA A 47 3.06 -5.57 -5.78
CA ALA A 47 2.29 -4.48 -5.16
C ALA A 47 2.66 -3.11 -5.76
N ALA A 48 3.95 -2.83 -5.97
CA ALA A 48 4.40 -1.61 -6.62
C ALA A 48 3.90 -1.49 -8.07
N GLN A 49 3.97 -2.58 -8.84
CA GLN A 49 3.42 -2.63 -10.20
C GLN A 49 1.91 -2.37 -10.20
N LEU A 50 1.17 -2.94 -9.26
CA LEU A 50 -0.26 -2.70 -9.11
C LEU A 50 -0.56 -1.25 -8.73
N ALA A 51 0.22 -0.65 -7.82
CA ALA A 51 0.12 0.74 -7.39
C ALA A 51 0.53 1.74 -8.49
N GLY A 52 1.27 1.30 -9.52
CA GLY A 52 1.79 2.13 -10.59
C GLY A 52 2.98 2.99 -10.16
N VAL A 53 3.78 2.51 -9.21
CA VAL A 53 4.99 3.18 -8.71
C VAL A 53 6.18 2.22 -8.73
N ASP A 54 7.40 2.73 -8.57
CA ASP A 54 8.56 1.86 -8.36
C ASP A 54 8.54 1.20 -6.97
N ARG A 55 9.32 0.13 -6.80
CA ARG A 55 9.34 -0.67 -5.56
C ARG A 55 9.76 0.15 -4.33
N VAL A 56 10.72 1.08 -4.48
CA VAL A 56 11.19 1.89 -3.35
C VAL A 56 10.10 2.87 -2.94
N SER A 57 9.48 3.56 -3.90
CA SER A 57 8.34 4.43 -3.64
C SER A 57 7.18 3.69 -2.97
N PHE A 58 6.86 2.47 -3.39
CA PHE A 58 5.82 1.66 -2.74
C PHE A 58 6.15 1.39 -1.26
N LEU A 59 7.35 0.86 -0.98
CA LEU A 59 7.79 0.54 0.38
C LEU A 59 7.82 1.79 1.28
N LEU A 60 8.29 2.91 0.75
CA LEU A 60 8.28 4.20 1.46
C LEU A 60 6.86 4.73 1.72
N ASN A 61 5.85 4.37 0.93
CA ASN A 61 4.47 4.81 1.15
C ASN A 61 3.70 3.94 2.18
N LEU A 62 4.21 2.77 2.59
CA LEU A 62 3.51 1.87 3.52
C LEU A 62 3.12 2.55 4.84
N HIS A 63 3.96 3.45 5.35
CA HIS A 63 3.68 4.19 6.59
C HIS A 63 2.39 5.02 6.53
N ARG A 64 2.01 5.53 5.35
CA ARG A 64 0.78 6.32 5.15
C ARG A 64 -0.49 5.48 5.35
N TYR A 65 -0.35 4.17 5.30
CA TYR A 65 -1.43 3.19 5.46
C TYR A 65 -1.30 2.39 6.75
N GLY A 66 -0.38 2.77 7.65
CA GLY A 66 -0.18 2.06 8.92
C GLY A 66 0.45 0.67 8.78
N VAL A 67 1.05 0.35 7.62
CA VAL A 67 1.71 -0.93 7.40
C VAL A 67 3.21 -0.76 7.62
N PRO A 68 3.85 -1.57 8.48
CA PRO A 68 5.29 -1.52 8.66
C PRO A 68 6.00 -2.03 7.40
N MET A 69 7.10 -1.38 7.02
CA MET A 69 7.94 -1.83 5.90
C MET A 69 8.66 -3.14 6.22
N ILE A 70 9.02 -3.32 7.48
CA ILE A 70 9.70 -4.50 8.01
C ILE A 70 8.80 -5.07 9.09
N ASP A 71 8.42 -6.33 8.92
CA ASP A 71 7.68 -7.11 9.91
C ASP A 71 8.68 -7.69 10.91
N LEU A 72 9.23 -6.82 11.78
CA LEU A 72 10.04 -7.26 12.93
C LEU A 72 9.10 -7.57 14.08
N THR A 73 9.18 -8.80 14.56
CA THR A 73 8.56 -9.17 15.84
C THR A 73 9.27 -8.48 17.00
N GLU A 74 8.60 -8.37 18.15
CA GLU A 74 9.20 -7.81 19.36
C GLU A 74 10.45 -8.61 19.79
N GLU A 75 10.38 -9.93 19.62
CA GLU A 75 11.50 -10.84 19.90
C GLU A 75 12.70 -10.60 18.97
N GLU A 76 12.48 -10.40 17.67
CA GLU A 76 13.54 -10.07 16.72
C GLU A 76 14.16 -8.70 17.03
N LEU A 77 13.33 -7.72 17.39
CA LEU A 77 13.82 -6.39 17.77
C LEU A 77 14.66 -6.42 19.05
N LEU A 78 14.24 -7.18 20.07
CA LEU A 78 14.98 -7.37 21.31
C LEU A 78 16.31 -8.09 21.05
N SER A 79 16.30 -9.14 20.21
CA SER A 79 17.52 -9.84 19.80
C SER A 79 18.51 -8.91 19.09
N ASP A 80 18.05 -8.02 18.21
CA ASP A 80 18.92 -7.06 17.52
C ASP A 80 19.53 -6.03 18.51
N LEU A 81 18.79 -5.62 19.55
CA LEU A 81 19.30 -4.73 20.60
C LEU A 81 20.34 -5.42 21.51
N GLU A 82 20.16 -6.70 21.82
CA GLU A 82 21.09 -7.46 22.67
C GLU A 82 22.44 -7.74 21.98
N ASN A 83 22.46 -7.76 20.64
CA ASN A 83 23.64 -8.11 19.85
C ASN A 83 24.35 -6.89 19.20
N ALA A 84 23.99 -5.65 19.58
CA ALA A 84 24.58 -4.40 19.09
C ALA A 84 25.67 -3.84 20.02
#